data_AF-A0A956FJW8-F1
#
_entry.id   AF-A0A956FJW8-F1
#
_cell.length_a   1.000
_cell.length_b   1.000
_cell.length_c   1.000
_cell.angle_alpha   90.00
_cell.angle_beta   90.00
_cell.angle_gamma   90.00
#
_symmetry.space_group_name_H-M   'P 1'
#
loop_
_entity.id
_entity.type
_entity.pdbx_description
1 polymer ?
#
loop_
_entity_poly.entity_id
_entity_poly.type
_entity_poly.pdbx_seq_one_letter_code
_entity_poly.pdbx_strand_id
1 'polypeptide(L)'
;MDCTWRSRGTLGVVCLALAGLAAPSAHAAEGDVLVELHFKPVPKAQIAVWIEDADGNFVQDVMVTQATGSLGIGNRPGRWDFLSSWRFPYGPRTGVLPVWGHARGRTYPQLTFHDDDPADQESLGWHENTSSPEPYFCRPLSEAENDTISTDTMTCPSPATFQSDKGKFVPGATTIYPPRNDLTEYEEGHDHPDAYTLSEVNDLDAITSATPMGDRPELVTTVIPASLVGQGPLVAKIEINLEHDENPDWDFSRSGDHYVDPRLENYGVEYLGQPSVVYAVTFDPEQAAFAGTDAYAGYGELDGTSGQLYPPDASISTDGGSGADRLLLYTLNGETFRFGVYSHGPGTGQTPPDDGGWGACSIAALPDPQDLELEAIDFDTVRVHFTVPPLDETDGVRDVTLYYRVGDTPLTTANAASAVQKVPPPELCSGDIVPGERAWCDLTELFGNYDYQIGLAYEDECGNVSNVVGDSIRTPAQQFAQVEGLCFVATAAWGAPWAGRVQALRWFRDLYLESNAIGMAFVGFYYYASPPLARAIAAHPLLRAVARVVLAPLTDIARVATPRH
;
A
#
# COMPACT_ATOMS: atom_id res chain seq x y z
N MET A 1 -50.64 20.06 25.03
CA MET A 1 -50.49 20.28 26.49
C MET A 1 -49.45 19.30 26.97
N ASP A 2 -48.37 19.88 27.49
CA ASP A 2 -47.09 19.27 27.78
C ASP A 2 -47.09 18.24 28.92
N CYS A 3 -46.24 17.23 28.69
CA CYS A 3 -45.18 16.73 29.58
C CYS A 3 -45.54 16.19 30.98
N THR A 4 -45.13 14.95 31.25
CA THR A 4 -44.16 14.67 32.34
C THR A 4 -43.55 13.28 32.21
N TRP A 5 -42.21 13.28 32.18
CA TRP A 5 -41.33 12.14 32.34
C TRP A 5 -41.36 11.60 33.79
N ARG A 6 -41.36 10.27 33.95
CA ARG A 6 -40.79 9.60 35.12
C ARG A 6 -40.12 8.30 34.73
N SER A 7 -39.01 8.07 35.40
CA SER A 7 -37.87 7.25 35.04
C SER A 7 -37.95 5.80 35.54
N ARG A 8 -37.00 5.01 35.00
CA ARG A 8 -36.47 3.71 35.46
C ARG A 8 -37.21 2.47 34.98
N GLY A 9 -36.73 1.95 33.85
CA GLY A 9 -36.89 0.56 33.42
C GLY A 9 -35.54 0.01 33.00
N THR A 10 -35.11 -1.04 33.69
CA THR A 10 -34.01 -1.96 33.38
C THR A 10 -33.89 -2.26 31.88
N LEU A 11 -32.76 -1.90 31.26
CA LEU A 11 -32.39 -2.42 29.94
C LEU A 11 -32.01 -3.89 30.10
N GLY A 12 -32.86 -4.77 29.58
CA GLY A 12 -32.51 -6.15 29.32
C GLY A 12 -31.41 -6.19 28.27
N VAL A 13 -30.32 -6.88 28.58
CA VAL A 13 -29.29 -7.26 27.63
C VAL A 13 -29.94 -8.21 26.63
N VAL A 14 -30.24 -7.71 25.44
CA VAL A 14 -30.53 -8.56 24.27
C VAL A 14 -29.17 -8.94 23.70
N CYS A 15 -28.69 -10.15 24.06
CA CYS A 15 -27.63 -10.81 23.31
C CYS A 15 -28.16 -11.09 21.91
N LEU A 16 -27.87 -10.19 20.95
CA LEU A 16 -27.86 -10.58 19.55
C LEU A 16 -26.67 -11.51 19.36
N ALA A 17 -26.97 -12.80 19.25
CA ALA A 17 -26.06 -13.77 18.67
C ALA A 17 -25.82 -13.33 17.21
N LEU A 18 -24.67 -12.68 16.98
CA LEU A 18 -24.09 -12.56 15.65
C LEU A 18 -23.76 -13.99 15.20
N ALA A 19 -24.68 -14.59 14.45
CA ALA A 19 -24.36 -15.73 13.63
C ALA A 19 -23.35 -15.22 12.59
N GLY A 20 -22.07 -15.53 12.82
CA GLY A 20 -21.03 -15.32 11.82
C GLY A 20 -21.43 -16.07 10.56
N LEU A 21 -21.78 -15.33 9.52
CA LEU A 21 -21.76 -15.84 8.17
C LEU A 21 -20.28 -16.04 7.85
N ALA A 22 -19.78 -17.26 8.07
CA ALA A 22 -18.58 -17.70 7.42
C ALA A 22 -18.81 -17.51 5.91
N ALA A 23 -17.93 -16.77 5.24
CA ALA A 23 -17.91 -16.73 3.79
C ALA A 23 -17.87 -18.17 3.28
N PRO A 24 -18.80 -18.59 2.41
CA PRO A 24 -18.69 -19.91 1.82
C PRO A 24 -17.39 -19.91 1.02
N SER A 25 -16.47 -20.79 1.39
CA SER A 25 -15.38 -21.20 0.51
C SER A 25 -16.02 -21.49 -0.85
N ALA A 26 -15.71 -20.71 -1.88
CA ALA A 26 -16.31 -20.86 -3.19
C ALA A 26 -15.86 -22.22 -3.75
N HIS A 27 -16.65 -23.27 -3.52
CA HIS A 27 -16.51 -24.51 -4.25
C HIS A 27 -17.01 -24.24 -5.66
N ALA A 28 -16.15 -24.45 -6.65
CA ALA A 28 -16.53 -24.39 -8.07
C ALA A 28 -17.76 -25.28 -8.30
N ALA A 29 -18.79 -24.72 -8.92
CA ALA A 29 -20.00 -25.44 -9.28
C ALA A 29 -19.74 -26.36 -10.48
N GLU A 30 -20.60 -27.36 -10.67
CA GLU A 30 -20.54 -28.23 -11.86
C GLU A 30 -20.67 -27.38 -13.14
N GLY A 31 -19.62 -27.36 -13.96
CA GLY A 31 -19.56 -26.60 -15.22
C GLY A 31 -18.75 -25.30 -15.15
N ASP A 32 -18.24 -24.90 -13.99
CA ASP A 32 -17.28 -23.80 -13.87
C ASP A 32 -15.94 -24.16 -14.52
N VAL A 33 -15.25 -23.14 -15.05
CA VAL A 33 -13.98 -23.31 -15.76
C VAL A 33 -12.88 -22.53 -15.03
N LEU A 34 -11.80 -23.22 -14.68
CA LEU A 34 -10.58 -22.58 -14.19
C LEU A 34 -9.84 -21.92 -15.35
N VAL A 35 -9.42 -20.68 -15.14
CA VAL A 35 -8.61 -19.91 -16.07
C VAL A 35 -7.37 -19.40 -15.35
N GLU A 36 -6.24 -19.52 -16.03
CA GLU A 36 -4.94 -19.02 -15.59
C GLU A 36 -4.53 -17.83 -16.45
N LEU A 37 -3.99 -16.80 -15.80
CA LEU A 37 -3.51 -15.59 -16.41
C LEU A 37 -2.02 -15.44 -16.09
N HIS A 38 -1.22 -15.38 -17.14
CA HIS A 38 0.23 -15.49 -17.11
C HIS A 38 0.86 -14.19 -17.60
N PHE A 39 1.69 -13.55 -16.79
CA PHE A 39 2.38 -12.30 -17.18
C PHE A 39 3.68 -12.12 -16.40
N LYS A 40 4.54 -11.20 -16.84
CA LYS A 40 5.79 -10.87 -16.15
C LYS A 40 5.96 -9.35 -16.09
N PRO A 41 5.61 -8.69 -14.97
CA PRO A 41 5.71 -7.24 -14.89
C PRO A 41 7.12 -6.78 -14.53
N VAL A 42 7.44 -5.51 -14.80
CA VAL A 42 8.55 -4.81 -14.16
C VAL A 42 8.21 -4.51 -12.68
N PRO A 43 9.21 -4.25 -11.82
CA PRO A 43 8.97 -3.88 -10.43
C PRO A 43 8.13 -2.60 -10.30
N LYS A 44 7.43 -2.47 -9.16
CA LYS A 44 6.64 -1.27 -8.78
C LYS A 44 5.48 -0.91 -9.71
N ALA A 45 5.08 -1.81 -10.59
CA ALA A 45 3.97 -1.59 -11.50
C ALA A 45 2.61 -1.58 -10.78
N GLN A 46 1.71 -0.70 -11.20
CA GLN A 46 0.29 -0.77 -10.86
C GLN A 46 -0.41 -1.60 -11.93
N ILE A 47 -1.22 -2.60 -11.53
CA ILE A 47 -1.81 -3.56 -12.46
C ILE A 47 -3.28 -3.77 -12.11
N ALA A 48 -4.12 -3.86 -13.13
CA ALA A 48 -5.45 -4.46 -13.04
C ALA A 48 -5.63 -5.53 -14.11
N VAL A 49 -6.30 -6.62 -13.74
CA VAL A 49 -6.66 -7.73 -14.62
C VAL A 49 -8.16 -7.95 -14.52
N TRP A 50 -8.84 -8.03 -15.66
CA TRP A 50 -10.29 -8.24 -15.73
C TRP A 50 -10.68 -9.01 -16.98
N ILE A 51 -11.91 -9.50 -16.99
CA ILE A 51 -12.52 -10.20 -18.12
C ILE A 51 -13.64 -9.34 -18.71
N GLU A 52 -13.73 -9.33 -20.04
CA GLU A 52 -14.85 -8.82 -20.82
C GLU A 52 -15.45 -9.92 -21.70
N ASP A 53 -16.68 -9.71 -22.15
CA ASP A 53 -17.27 -10.50 -23.22
C ASP A 53 -16.77 -10.03 -24.60
N ALA A 54 -17.19 -10.73 -25.67
CA ALA A 54 -16.81 -10.39 -27.04
C ALA A 54 -17.32 -9.03 -27.53
N ASP A 55 -18.34 -8.45 -26.87
CA ASP A 55 -18.90 -7.14 -27.18
C ASP A 55 -18.19 -6.01 -26.40
N GLY A 56 -17.24 -6.34 -25.53
CA GLY A 56 -16.50 -5.41 -24.68
C GLY A 56 -17.24 -5.03 -23.39
N ASN A 57 -18.30 -5.76 -23.02
CA ASN A 57 -18.95 -5.54 -21.73
C ASN A 57 -18.12 -6.17 -20.63
N PHE A 58 -17.97 -5.45 -19.52
CA PHE A 58 -17.30 -5.94 -18.33
C PHE A 58 -18.00 -7.18 -17.76
N VAL A 59 -17.21 -8.21 -17.48
CA VAL A 59 -17.68 -9.48 -16.91
C VAL A 59 -17.32 -9.59 -15.44
N GLN A 60 -16.02 -9.57 -15.13
CA GLN A 60 -15.54 -9.68 -13.76
C GLN A 60 -14.14 -9.08 -13.59
N ASP A 61 -13.88 -8.59 -12.38
CA ASP A 61 -12.54 -8.29 -11.92
C ASP A 61 -11.80 -9.59 -11.59
N VAL A 62 -10.49 -9.63 -11.84
CA VAL A 62 -9.63 -10.76 -11.48
C VAL A 62 -8.61 -10.34 -10.43
N MET A 63 -7.91 -9.24 -10.67
CA MET A 63 -6.88 -8.73 -9.76
C MET A 63 -6.76 -7.22 -9.90
N VAL A 64 -6.47 -6.53 -8.80
CA VAL A 64 -5.92 -5.17 -8.81
C VAL A 64 -4.78 -5.07 -7.79
N THR A 65 -3.71 -4.35 -8.12
CA THR A 65 -2.62 -4.16 -7.16
C THR A 65 -3.05 -3.29 -5.99
N GLN A 66 -2.50 -3.62 -4.81
CA GLN A 66 -2.80 -2.97 -3.54
C GLN A 66 -2.71 -1.44 -3.55
N ALA A 67 -1.77 -0.87 -4.30
CA ALA A 67 -1.64 0.59 -4.39
C ALA A 67 -2.96 1.23 -4.86
N THR A 68 -3.61 0.66 -5.88
CA THR A 68 -4.91 1.12 -6.38
C THR A 68 -6.07 0.58 -5.55
N GLY A 69 -6.03 -0.71 -5.19
CA GLY A 69 -7.10 -1.43 -4.51
C GLY A 69 -7.32 -1.00 -3.05
N SER A 70 -6.41 -1.37 -2.16
CA SER A 70 -6.53 -1.08 -0.72
C SER A 70 -6.07 0.33 -0.35
N LEU A 71 -5.01 0.81 -1.00
CA LEU A 71 -4.40 2.12 -0.69
C LEU A 71 -5.00 3.25 -1.53
N GLY A 72 -5.95 2.99 -2.43
CA GLY A 72 -6.77 4.02 -3.07
C GLY A 72 -5.99 5.19 -3.69
N ILE A 73 -4.82 4.96 -4.32
CA ILE A 73 -4.00 6.06 -4.87
C ILE A 73 -4.73 6.91 -5.91
N GLY A 74 -5.76 6.39 -6.57
CA GLY A 74 -6.57 7.13 -7.53
C GLY A 74 -7.68 8.01 -6.92
N ASN A 75 -7.93 7.92 -5.60
CA ASN A 75 -8.93 8.74 -4.90
C ASN A 75 -8.37 9.18 -3.54
N ARG A 76 -7.69 10.32 -3.54
CA ARG A 76 -7.01 10.89 -2.38
C ARG A 76 -7.35 12.37 -2.20
N PRO A 77 -7.31 12.89 -0.97
CA PRO A 77 -7.40 14.32 -0.71
C PRO A 77 -6.23 15.06 -1.38
N GLY A 78 -6.52 16.22 -1.96
CA GLY A 78 -5.52 17.10 -2.56
C GLY A 78 -5.60 17.18 -4.09
N ARG A 79 -4.54 17.74 -4.68
CA ARG A 79 -4.47 17.99 -6.13
C ARG A 79 -3.81 16.83 -6.85
N TRP A 80 -4.32 16.48 -8.04
CA TRP A 80 -3.75 15.40 -8.83
C TRP A 80 -2.32 15.69 -9.29
N ASP A 81 -1.96 16.96 -9.48
CA ASP A 81 -0.66 17.42 -9.97
C ASP A 81 0.37 17.65 -8.85
N PHE A 82 0.10 17.18 -7.62
CA PHE A 82 1.07 17.24 -6.54
C PHE A 82 2.30 16.37 -6.81
N LEU A 83 3.46 16.88 -6.40
CA LEU A 83 4.69 16.10 -6.35
C LEU A 83 4.56 15.02 -5.26
N SER A 84 5.01 13.80 -5.57
CA SER A 84 4.81 12.60 -4.75
C SER A 84 6.09 12.21 -3.98
N SER A 85 6.11 11.06 -3.31
CA SER A 85 7.33 10.36 -2.86
C SER A 85 7.01 8.86 -2.78
N TRP A 86 8.02 7.99 -2.61
CA TRP A 86 7.87 6.52 -2.68
C TRP A 86 6.77 5.90 -1.76
N ARG A 87 6.28 6.64 -0.74
CA ARG A 87 5.07 6.34 0.05
C ARG A 87 4.34 7.63 0.47
N PHE A 88 4.21 8.62 -0.42
CA PHE A 88 3.44 9.84 -0.13
C PHE A 88 2.51 10.20 -1.29
N PRO A 89 1.37 9.49 -1.46
CA PRO A 89 0.42 9.75 -2.52
C PRO A 89 -0.63 10.78 -2.06
N TYR A 90 -0.19 11.95 -1.61
CA TYR A 90 -1.13 13.07 -1.45
C TYR A 90 -1.60 13.50 -2.84
N GLY A 91 -2.90 13.73 -2.98
CA GLY A 91 -3.51 13.97 -4.28
C GLY A 91 -3.85 12.68 -5.04
N PRO A 92 -4.96 12.66 -5.79
CA PRO A 92 -5.37 11.47 -6.54
C PRO A 92 -4.52 11.29 -7.80
N ARG A 93 -4.02 10.08 -8.02
CA ARG A 93 -3.37 9.68 -9.27
C ARG A 93 -4.42 9.21 -10.28
N THR A 94 -5.05 10.16 -10.97
CA THR A 94 -6.22 9.87 -11.82
C THR A 94 -5.87 9.08 -13.10
N GLY A 95 -4.61 9.07 -13.53
CA GLY A 95 -4.12 8.32 -14.69
C GLY A 95 -3.60 6.91 -14.41
N VAL A 96 -3.78 6.36 -13.21
CA VAL A 96 -3.09 5.12 -12.82
C VAL A 96 -3.57 3.88 -13.58
N LEU A 97 -4.87 3.60 -13.60
CA LEU A 97 -5.48 2.45 -14.29
C LEU A 97 -6.86 2.85 -14.84
N PRO A 98 -6.93 3.85 -15.75
CA PRO A 98 -8.20 4.44 -16.14
C PRO A 98 -9.05 3.53 -17.02
N VAL A 99 -8.45 2.68 -17.87
CA VAL A 99 -9.24 1.84 -18.79
C VAL A 99 -10.06 0.82 -18.00
N TRP A 100 -9.43 0.13 -17.05
CA TRP A 100 -10.08 -0.77 -16.11
C TRP A 100 -11.12 -0.04 -15.24
N GLY A 101 -10.76 1.11 -14.66
CA GLY A 101 -11.67 1.86 -13.78
C GLY A 101 -12.98 2.25 -14.47
N HIS A 102 -12.90 2.68 -15.74
CA HIS A 102 -14.10 2.96 -16.56
C HIS A 102 -14.82 1.69 -17.02
N ALA A 103 -14.10 0.62 -17.38
CA ALA A 103 -14.70 -0.65 -17.80
C ALA A 103 -15.65 -1.22 -16.73
N ARG A 104 -15.29 -1.10 -15.44
CA ARG A 104 -16.13 -1.54 -14.32
C ARG A 104 -17.48 -0.84 -14.24
N GLY A 105 -17.61 0.36 -14.80
CA GLY A 105 -18.83 1.16 -14.72
C GLY A 105 -19.25 1.52 -13.29
N ARG A 106 -18.31 1.47 -12.33
CA ARG A 106 -18.54 1.81 -10.92
C ARG A 106 -17.90 3.16 -10.59
N THR A 107 -18.55 3.90 -9.71
CA THR A 107 -18.09 5.21 -9.25
C THR A 107 -18.20 5.32 -7.75
N TYR A 108 -17.28 6.08 -7.16
CA TYR A 108 -17.16 6.30 -5.72
C TYR A 108 -17.19 7.79 -5.40
N PRO A 109 -17.58 8.20 -4.19
CA PRO A 109 -17.44 9.59 -3.75
C PRO A 109 -15.99 10.05 -3.84
N GLN A 110 -15.77 11.23 -4.42
CA GLN A 110 -14.44 11.83 -4.52
C GLN A 110 -14.01 12.42 -3.17
N LEU A 111 -12.74 12.25 -2.81
CA LEU A 111 -12.14 12.87 -1.63
C LEU A 111 -11.53 14.25 -1.90
N THR A 112 -11.54 15.10 -0.88
CA THR A 112 -10.83 16.38 -0.81
C THR A 112 -10.31 16.59 0.62
N PHE A 113 -9.42 17.55 0.86
CA PHE A 113 -8.96 17.83 2.22
C PHE A 113 -10.14 18.28 3.09
N HIS A 114 -10.15 17.83 4.35
CA HIS A 114 -11.15 18.28 5.29
C HIS A 114 -10.92 19.74 5.70
N ASP A 115 -9.65 20.18 5.74
CA ASP A 115 -9.18 21.49 6.22
C ASP A 115 -10.13 22.66 5.92
N ASP A 116 -10.38 23.48 6.94
CA ASP A 116 -11.27 24.62 6.85
C ASP A 116 -10.58 25.87 6.28
N ASP A 117 -9.23 25.92 6.25
CA ASP A 117 -8.50 27.01 5.61
C ASP A 117 -8.38 26.78 4.08
N PRO A 118 -9.00 27.63 3.24
CA PRO A 118 -8.90 27.49 1.79
C PRO A 118 -7.47 27.57 1.24
N ALA A 119 -6.54 28.20 1.97
CA ALA A 119 -5.14 28.28 1.56
C ALA A 119 -4.42 26.93 1.68
N ASP A 120 -4.86 26.07 2.61
CA ASP A 120 -4.23 24.78 2.88
C ASP A 120 -4.74 23.68 1.96
N GLN A 121 -5.92 23.85 1.35
CA GLN A 121 -6.50 22.94 0.36
C GLN A 121 -5.60 22.66 -0.87
N GLU A 122 -4.63 23.52 -1.17
CA GLU A 122 -3.66 23.36 -2.26
C GLU A 122 -2.21 23.16 -1.76
N SER A 123 -2.01 22.79 -0.49
CA SER A 123 -0.68 22.61 0.09
C SER A 123 -0.32 21.15 0.34
N LEU A 124 0.98 20.86 0.40
CA LEU A 124 1.50 19.57 0.88
C LEU A 124 1.60 19.50 2.42
N GLY A 125 1.31 20.59 3.14
CA GLY A 125 1.43 20.69 4.59
C GLY A 125 0.42 21.65 5.23
N TRP A 126 0.63 21.98 6.51
CA TRP A 126 -0.24 22.86 7.32
C TRP A 126 -1.63 22.31 7.64
N HIS A 127 -1.79 20.99 7.63
CA HIS A 127 -3.04 20.31 7.95
C HIS A 127 -3.11 19.82 9.41
N GLU A 128 -2.29 20.34 10.34
CA GLU A 128 -2.16 19.76 11.68
C GLU A 128 -3.46 19.79 12.50
N ASN A 129 -4.38 20.70 12.17
CA ASN A 129 -5.71 20.81 12.76
C ASN A 129 -6.70 19.73 12.28
N THR A 130 -6.49 19.14 11.11
CA THR A 130 -7.33 18.10 10.50
C THR A 130 -6.57 16.80 10.22
N SER A 131 -5.35 16.69 10.73
CA SER A 131 -4.51 15.51 10.57
C SER A 131 -4.50 14.65 11.82
N SER A 132 -4.45 13.35 11.61
CA SER A 132 -4.30 12.35 12.66
C SER A 132 -3.29 11.27 12.22
N PRO A 133 -2.82 10.37 13.11
CA PRO A 133 -1.77 9.41 12.77
C PRO A 133 -2.03 8.64 11.48
N GLU A 134 -0.99 8.58 10.65
CA GLU A 134 -1.02 7.91 9.35
C GLU A 134 -0.24 6.58 9.42
N PRO A 135 -0.92 5.42 9.31
CA PRO A 135 -0.31 4.12 9.58
C PRO A 135 0.61 3.60 8.47
N TYR A 136 0.61 4.19 7.26
CA TYR A 136 1.38 3.67 6.13
C TYR A 136 2.25 4.71 5.41
N PHE A 137 1.79 5.96 5.27
CA PHE A 137 2.52 6.95 4.48
C PHE A 137 3.63 7.68 5.22
N CYS A 138 4.56 8.21 4.42
CA CYS A 138 5.62 9.09 4.88
C CYS A 138 5.22 10.56 4.74
N ARG A 139 5.94 11.46 5.40
CA ARG A 139 5.94 12.88 4.99
C ARG A 139 6.46 13.02 3.55
N PRO A 140 6.15 14.13 2.85
CA PRO A 140 6.82 14.42 1.59
C PRO A 140 8.32 14.53 1.82
N LEU A 141 9.10 13.95 0.91
CA LEU A 141 10.56 13.94 0.94
C LEU A 141 11.10 14.93 -0.09
N SER A 142 12.20 15.61 0.22
CA SER A 142 12.97 16.25 -0.86
C SER A 142 13.57 15.21 -1.80
N GLU A 143 13.93 15.59 -3.02
CA GLU A 143 14.59 14.70 -3.99
C GLU A 143 15.78 13.93 -3.38
N ALA A 144 16.72 14.63 -2.75
CA ALA A 144 17.89 14.00 -2.12
C ALA A 144 17.52 13.03 -0.97
N GLU A 145 16.46 13.35 -0.21
CA GLU A 145 15.93 12.46 0.82
C GLU A 145 15.25 11.24 0.19
N ASN A 146 14.47 11.43 -0.88
CA ASN A 146 13.84 10.36 -1.62
C ASN A 146 14.89 9.39 -2.14
N ASP A 147 15.94 9.87 -2.80
CA ASP A 147 17.01 9.02 -3.34
C ASP A 147 17.70 8.21 -2.24
N THR A 148 18.08 8.88 -1.15
CA THR A 148 18.78 8.21 -0.04
C THR A 148 17.87 7.18 0.64
N ILE A 149 16.65 7.59 1.00
CA ILE A 149 15.74 6.77 1.80
C ILE A 149 15.14 5.64 0.95
N SER A 150 14.74 5.91 -0.30
CA SER A 150 14.14 4.89 -1.19
C SER A 150 15.15 3.88 -1.73
N THR A 151 16.45 4.11 -1.55
CA THR A 151 17.48 3.18 -2.01
C THR A 151 18.15 2.45 -0.85
N ASP A 152 18.42 3.14 0.27
CA ASP A 152 19.23 2.57 1.35
C ASP A 152 18.41 1.91 2.46
N THR A 153 17.32 2.57 2.91
CA THR A 153 16.64 2.17 4.15
C THR A 153 15.17 1.84 3.97
N MET A 154 14.54 2.23 2.86
CA MET A 154 13.11 2.01 2.54
C MET A 154 12.19 2.21 3.75
N THR A 155 12.45 3.23 4.56
CA THR A 155 11.73 3.52 5.81
C THR A 155 11.26 4.96 5.84
N CYS A 156 10.05 5.21 6.34
CA CYS A 156 9.62 6.59 6.53
C CYS A 156 10.49 7.27 7.61
N PRO A 157 10.97 8.50 7.39
CA PRO A 157 11.82 9.21 8.35
C PRO A 157 11.06 9.76 9.56
N SER A 158 9.72 9.79 9.52
CA SER A 158 8.87 10.32 10.58
C SER A 158 7.65 9.43 10.91
N PRO A 159 7.80 8.09 10.98
CA PRO A 159 6.64 7.21 10.92
C PRO A 159 5.76 7.32 12.16
N ALA A 160 6.38 7.33 13.36
CA ALA A 160 5.73 7.48 14.67
C ALA A 160 4.97 8.79 14.90
N THR A 161 5.09 9.76 13.99
CA THR A 161 4.60 11.14 14.16
C THR A 161 3.99 11.70 12.90
N PHE A 162 3.99 10.98 11.79
CA PHE A 162 3.38 11.48 10.57
C PHE A 162 1.86 11.45 10.77
N GLN A 163 1.25 12.58 10.51
CA GLN A 163 -0.18 12.77 10.60
C GLN A 163 -0.64 13.32 9.25
N SER A 164 -1.74 12.80 8.75
CA SER A 164 -2.31 13.18 7.46
C SER A 164 -3.78 13.54 7.61
N ASP A 165 -4.25 14.44 6.75
CA ASP A 165 -5.67 14.71 6.55
C ASP A 165 -6.24 13.58 5.68
N LYS A 166 -7.08 12.75 6.28
CA LYS A 166 -7.70 11.59 5.62
C LYS A 166 -8.82 12.00 4.64
N GLY A 167 -9.22 13.26 4.66
CA GLY A 167 -10.17 13.88 3.76
C GLY A 167 -11.63 13.76 4.17
N LYS A 168 -12.46 14.38 3.35
CA LYS A 168 -13.92 14.30 3.37
C LYS A 168 -14.46 14.07 1.96
N PHE A 169 -15.67 13.56 1.86
CA PHE A 169 -16.33 13.42 0.56
C PHE A 169 -16.77 14.77 0.01
N VAL A 170 -16.54 14.99 -1.28
CA VAL A 170 -17.04 16.13 -2.02
C VAL A 170 -18.51 15.86 -2.40
N PRO A 171 -19.48 16.67 -1.94
CA PRO A 171 -20.89 16.42 -2.22
C PRO A 171 -21.20 16.38 -3.72
N GLY A 172 -21.66 15.23 -4.21
CA GLY A 172 -22.09 15.04 -5.60
C GLY A 172 -20.95 14.86 -6.61
N ALA A 173 -19.69 14.89 -6.18
CA ALA A 173 -18.56 14.57 -7.05
C ALA A 173 -18.16 13.09 -6.90
N THR A 174 -17.79 12.49 -8.02
CA THR A 174 -17.48 11.06 -8.10
C THR A 174 -16.20 10.81 -8.87
N THR A 175 -15.56 9.68 -8.58
CA THR A 175 -14.38 9.17 -9.29
C THR A 175 -14.55 7.68 -9.57
N ILE A 176 -13.80 7.14 -10.52
CA ILE A 176 -13.78 5.70 -10.86
C ILE A 176 -12.94 4.86 -9.87
N TYR A 177 -12.20 5.52 -8.98
CA TYR A 177 -11.31 4.86 -8.01
C TYR A 177 -11.94 4.81 -6.61
N PRO A 178 -11.90 3.66 -5.93
CA PRO A 178 -12.37 3.59 -4.55
C PRO A 178 -11.45 4.39 -3.62
N PRO A 179 -11.98 4.87 -2.49
CA PRO A 179 -11.14 5.36 -1.41
C PRO A 179 -10.35 4.19 -0.79
N ARG A 180 -9.32 4.51 -0.01
CA ARG A 180 -8.55 3.51 0.72
C ARG A 180 -9.38 2.74 1.77
N ASN A 181 -8.99 1.51 2.10
CA ASN A 181 -9.69 0.68 3.09
C ASN A 181 -8.79 0.19 4.24
N ASP A 182 -7.55 0.67 4.33
CA ASP A 182 -6.54 0.25 5.30
C ASP A 182 -6.52 1.06 6.62
N LEU A 183 -7.37 2.09 6.73
CA LEU A 183 -7.43 2.92 7.92
C LEU A 183 -8.15 2.21 9.08
N THR A 184 -7.49 2.17 10.24
CA THR A 184 -8.00 1.49 11.44
C THR A 184 -8.05 2.40 12.68
N GLU A 185 -7.33 3.51 12.66
CA GLU A 185 -7.25 4.46 13.77
C GLU A 185 -7.78 5.81 13.34
N TYR A 186 -8.49 6.48 14.25
CA TYR A 186 -9.13 7.77 13.99
C TYR A 186 -9.13 8.67 15.23
N GLU A 187 -9.06 9.98 15.03
CA GLU A 187 -9.08 10.98 16.10
C GLU A 187 -10.32 11.89 15.99
N GLU A 188 -11.19 11.83 17.01
CA GLU A 188 -12.39 12.68 17.09
C GLU A 188 -11.99 14.17 17.10
N GLY A 189 -12.55 14.94 16.17
CA GLY A 189 -12.30 16.37 16.03
C GLY A 189 -11.14 16.74 15.11
N HIS A 190 -10.34 15.78 14.66
CA HIS A 190 -9.36 15.97 13.59
C HIS A 190 -9.82 15.27 12.29
N ASP A 191 -10.31 14.03 12.40
CA ASP A 191 -10.83 13.29 11.25
C ASP A 191 -12.30 13.64 10.95
N HIS A 192 -12.63 13.79 9.66
CA HIS A 192 -14.01 13.96 9.23
C HIS A 192 -14.81 12.65 9.41
N PRO A 193 -16.12 12.69 9.74
CA PRO A 193 -16.98 11.50 9.84
C PRO A 193 -17.00 10.57 8.61
N ASP A 194 -16.71 11.11 7.42
CA ASP A 194 -16.62 10.29 6.20
C ASP A 194 -15.43 9.33 6.23
N ALA A 195 -14.32 9.71 6.88
CA ALA A 195 -13.09 8.90 6.95
C ALA A 195 -13.32 7.52 7.59
N TYR A 196 -14.30 7.42 8.51
CA TYR A 196 -14.68 6.18 9.18
C TYR A 196 -15.40 5.18 8.27
N THR A 197 -15.87 5.64 7.10
CA THR A 197 -16.69 4.85 6.17
C THR A 197 -15.95 4.45 4.90
N LEU A 198 -14.69 4.88 4.74
CA LEU A 198 -13.93 4.66 3.50
C LEU A 198 -13.78 3.16 3.17
N SER A 199 -13.52 2.33 4.18
CA SER A 199 -13.43 0.88 4.01
C SER A 199 -14.76 0.23 3.62
N GLU A 200 -15.89 0.78 4.05
CA GLU A 200 -17.23 0.28 3.69
C GLU A 200 -17.61 0.65 2.24
N VAL A 201 -17.02 1.71 1.70
CA VAL A 201 -17.26 2.19 0.33
C VAL A 201 -16.40 1.44 -0.69
N ASN A 202 -15.25 0.93 -0.27
CA ASN A 202 -14.33 0.18 -1.12
C ASN A 202 -14.78 -1.28 -1.25
N ASP A 203 -15.02 -1.71 -2.49
CA ASP A 203 -15.51 -3.04 -2.86
C ASP A 203 -14.43 -3.94 -3.50
N LEU A 204 -13.17 -3.51 -3.45
CA LEU A 204 -12.05 -4.21 -4.09
C LEU A 204 -11.29 -5.13 -3.14
N ASP A 205 -11.79 -5.32 -1.93
CA ASP A 205 -11.14 -6.11 -0.90
C ASP A 205 -10.86 -7.55 -1.40
N ALA A 206 -11.84 -8.21 -2.03
CA ALA A 206 -11.72 -9.59 -2.50
C ALA A 206 -10.79 -9.80 -3.70
N ILE A 207 -10.43 -8.75 -4.46
CA ILE A 207 -9.61 -8.84 -5.67
C ILE A 207 -8.27 -8.13 -5.54
N THR A 208 -8.01 -7.51 -4.39
CA THR A 208 -6.77 -6.78 -4.17
C THR A 208 -5.66 -7.74 -3.79
N SER A 209 -4.58 -7.69 -4.56
CA SER A 209 -3.39 -8.50 -4.33
C SER A 209 -2.17 -7.62 -4.06
N ALA A 210 -1.16 -8.20 -3.43
CA ALA A 210 0.15 -7.60 -3.31
C ALA A 210 0.65 -7.12 -4.67
N THR A 211 1.34 -5.97 -4.70
CA THR A 211 2.05 -5.53 -5.89
C THR A 211 3.11 -6.59 -6.24
N PRO A 212 3.14 -7.12 -7.47
CA PRO A 212 4.16 -8.08 -7.88
C PRO A 212 5.56 -7.54 -7.62
N MET A 213 6.47 -8.42 -7.23
CA MET A 213 7.89 -8.04 -7.05
C MET A 213 8.49 -7.48 -8.35
N GLY A 214 7.99 -7.96 -9.49
CA GLY A 214 8.53 -7.66 -10.81
C GLY A 214 9.68 -8.58 -11.20
N ASP A 215 10.03 -8.56 -12.48
CA ASP A 215 11.12 -9.34 -13.10
C ASP A 215 11.02 -10.87 -12.94
N ARG A 216 9.87 -11.37 -12.47
CA ARG A 216 9.52 -12.79 -12.32
C ARG A 216 8.15 -13.10 -12.95
N PRO A 217 7.94 -14.30 -13.51
CA PRO A 217 6.62 -14.72 -13.99
C PRO A 217 5.60 -14.77 -12.85
N GLU A 218 4.44 -14.16 -13.09
CA GLU A 218 3.27 -14.14 -12.23
C GLU A 218 2.16 -15.00 -12.85
N LEU A 219 1.40 -15.67 -11.99
CA LEU A 219 0.22 -16.45 -12.32
C LEU A 219 -0.91 -15.91 -11.45
N VAL A 220 -2.04 -15.61 -12.07
CA VAL A 220 -3.28 -15.31 -11.37
C VAL A 220 -4.32 -16.28 -11.90
N THR A 221 -5.07 -16.90 -11.01
CA THR A 221 -6.16 -17.80 -11.39
C THR A 221 -7.51 -17.16 -11.13
N THR A 222 -8.49 -17.55 -11.93
CA THR A 222 -9.88 -17.13 -11.74
C THR A 222 -10.83 -18.22 -12.23
N VAL A 223 -12.05 -18.20 -11.74
CA VAL A 223 -13.10 -19.14 -12.15
C VAL A 223 -14.09 -18.40 -13.02
N ILE A 224 -14.33 -18.92 -14.22
CA ILE A 224 -15.42 -18.48 -15.09
C ILE A 224 -16.66 -19.31 -14.74
N PRO A 225 -17.73 -18.67 -14.25
CA PRO A 225 -18.94 -19.39 -13.87
C PRO A 225 -19.58 -20.05 -15.09
N ALA A 226 -20.15 -21.24 -14.90
CA ALA A 226 -20.80 -22.03 -15.96
C ALA A 226 -21.82 -21.23 -16.80
N SER A 227 -22.47 -20.22 -16.19
CA SER A 227 -23.41 -19.34 -16.89
C SER A 227 -22.78 -18.51 -18.00
N LEU A 228 -21.47 -18.23 -17.92
CA LEU A 228 -20.72 -17.43 -18.89
C LEU A 228 -19.96 -18.29 -19.91
N VAL A 229 -19.56 -19.49 -19.53
CA VAL A 229 -18.80 -20.43 -20.38
C VAL A 229 -19.50 -20.67 -21.74
N GLY A 230 -20.83 -20.84 -21.72
CA GLY A 230 -21.62 -21.09 -22.94
C GLY A 230 -22.02 -19.85 -23.75
N GLN A 231 -21.49 -18.65 -23.42
CA GLN A 231 -21.88 -17.40 -24.09
C GLN A 231 -20.96 -16.99 -25.25
N GLY A 232 -19.89 -17.76 -25.50
CA GLY A 232 -18.91 -17.50 -26.55
C GLY A 232 -17.55 -17.06 -25.99
N PRO A 233 -16.63 -16.62 -26.86
CA PRO A 233 -15.28 -16.26 -26.45
C PRO A 233 -15.30 -15.04 -25.51
N LEU A 234 -14.40 -15.07 -24.55
CA LEU A 234 -14.14 -13.99 -23.60
C LEU A 234 -12.84 -13.28 -23.95
N VAL A 235 -12.65 -12.09 -23.40
CA VAL A 235 -11.41 -11.30 -23.55
C VAL A 235 -10.84 -11.04 -22.17
N ALA A 236 -9.69 -11.65 -21.87
CA ALA A 236 -8.91 -11.24 -20.72
C ALA A 236 -8.14 -9.98 -21.06
N LYS A 237 -8.11 -9.02 -20.14
CA LYS A 237 -7.33 -7.79 -20.26
C LYS A 237 -6.46 -7.59 -19.04
N ILE A 238 -5.28 -7.03 -19.28
CA ILE A 238 -4.36 -6.54 -18.25
C ILE A 238 -3.98 -5.10 -18.60
N GLU A 239 -4.19 -4.19 -17.66
CA GLU A 239 -3.73 -2.81 -17.72
C GLU A 239 -2.57 -2.65 -16.75
N ILE A 240 -1.47 -2.05 -17.21
CA ILE A 240 -0.27 -1.84 -16.42
C ILE A 240 0.22 -0.39 -16.53
N ASN A 241 0.61 0.18 -15.40
CA ASN A 241 1.14 1.53 -15.29
C ASN A 241 2.37 1.55 -14.37
N LEU A 242 3.23 2.55 -14.59
CA LEU A 242 4.46 2.76 -13.82
C LEU A 242 4.63 4.26 -13.54
N GLU A 243 5.04 4.59 -12.32
CA GLU A 243 5.39 5.96 -11.93
C GLU A 243 6.71 6.38 -12.56
N HIS A 244 6.82 7.66 -12.92
CA HIS A 244 8.06 8.27 -13.40
C HIS A 244 8.68 7.51 -14.60
N ASP A 245 7.81 7.03 -15.50
CA ASP A 245 8.16 6.31 -16.72
C ASP A 245 8.19 7.24 -17.94
N GLU A 246 9.14 8.17 -17.94
CA GLU A 246 9.24 9.22 -18.95
C GLU A 246 10.00 8.79 -20.21
N ASN A 247 9.69 9.47 -21.32
CA ASN A 247 10.43 9.36 -22.58
C ASN A 247 10.33 10.71 -23.35
N PRO A 248 10.93 10.86 -24.55
CA PRO A 248 10.89 12.13 -25.28
C PRO A 248 9.51 12.68 -25.65
N ASP A 249 8.47 11.85 -25.74
CA ASP A 249 7.09 12.27 -26.02
C ASP A 249 6.27 12.51 -24.73
N TRP A 250 6.75 12.00 -23.60
CA TRP A 250 6.15 12.07 -22.26
C TRP A 250 7.19 12.55 -21.23
N ASP A 251 7.80 13.69 -21.53
CA ASP A 251 8.82 14.37 -20.73
C ASP A 251 8.12 15.38 -19.82
N PHE A 252 8.18 15.15 -18.50
CA PHE A 252 7.51 15.99 -17.52
C PHE A 252 8.52 16.75 -16.70
N SER A 253 8.16 17.97 -16.32
CA SER A 253 9.00 18.81 -15.50
C SER A 253 8.30 19.22 -14.22
N ARG A 254 9.09 19.28 -13.14
CA ARG A 254 8.65 19.64 -11.80
C ARG A 254 7.93 20.98 -11.78
N SER A 255 8.44 21.95 -12.52
CA SER A 255 7.92 23.32 -12.53
C SER A 255 6.89 23.61 -13.63
N GLY A 256 6.74 22.70 -14.60
CA GLY A 256 5.85 22.89 -15.75
C GLY A 256 4.55 22.11 -15.63
N ASP A 257 4.65 20.84 -15.22
CA ASP A 257 3.57 19.85 -15.33
C ASP A 257 3.07 19.37 -13.96
N HIS A 258 3.79 19.76 -12.90
CA HIS A 258 3.40 19.54 -11.52
C HIS A 258 3.15 20.88 -10.82
N TYR A 259 2.30 20.84 -9.80
CA TYR A 259 2.15 21.94 -8.87
C TYR A 259 3.31 21.92 -7.86
N VAL A 260 4.12 22.99 -7.90
CA VAL A 260 5.15 23.24 -6.89
C VAL A 260 4.56 24.08 -5.78
N ASP A 261 4.39 23.50 -4.60
CA ASP A 261 3.93 24.22 -3.41
C ASP A 261 4.94 25.33 -3.06
N PRO A 262 4.57 26.62 -3.12
CA PRO A 262 5.50 27.72 -2.85
C PRO A 262 6.00 27.76 -1.39
N ARG A 263 5.34 27.06 -0.48
CA ARG A 263 5.74 26.93 0.92
C ARG A 263 6.64 25.73 1.17
N LEU A 264 6.65 24.75 0.26
CA LEU A 264 7.40 23.50 0.34
C LEU A 264 8.08 23.18 -1.00
N GLU A 265 8.71 24.19 -1.61
CA GLU A 265 9.20 24.13 -3.01
C GLU A 265 10.21 23.00 -3.29
N ASN A 266 10.92 22.53 -2.26
CA ASN A 266 11.95 21.49 -2.34
C ASN A 266 11.42 20.08 -2.04
N TYR A 267 10.13 19.92 -1.74
CA TYR A 267 9.53 18.65 -1.33
C TYR A 267 8.72 18.01 -2.45
N GLY A 268 8.64 16.68 -2.40
CA GLY A 268 8.07 15.83 -3.42
C GLY A 268 9.00 15.60 -4.61
N VAL A 269 8.69 14.60 -5.43
CA VAL A 269 9.36 14.24 -6.69
C VAL A 269 8.31 14.08 -7.80
N GLU A 270 8.75 14.20 -9.05
CA GLU A 270 7.90 13.94 -10.22
C GLU A 270 7.43 12.48 -10.21
N TYR A 271 6.19 12.25 -10.65
CA TYR A 271 5.60 10.91 -10.72
C TYR A 271 4.93 10.62 -12.06
N LEU A 272 4.65 11.66 -12.86
CA LEU A 272 4.07 11.53 -14.18
C LEU A 272 5.03 10.76 -15.12
N GLY A 273 4.45 10.19 -16.15
CA GLY A 273 5.16 9.38 -17.14
C GLY A 273 4.22 8.95 -18.24
N GLN A 274 4.66 8.01 -19.07
CA GLN A 274 3.83 7.43 -20.12
C GLN A 274 2.50 6.89 -19.55
N PRO A 275 1.37 7.00 -20.30
CA PRO A 275 0.08 6.47 -19.88
C PRO A 275 0.11 4.97 -19.59
N SER A 276 -0.92 4.45 -18.92
CA SER A 276 -1.12 3.00 -18.77
C SER A 276 -1.18 2.31 -20.13
N VAL A 277 -0.71 1.07 -20.23
CA VAL A 277 -0.84 0.25 -21.45
C VAL A 277 -1.73 -0.96 -21.16
N VAL A 278 -2.48 -1.39 -22.17
CA VAL A 278 -3.41 -2.53 -22.06
C VAL A 278 -3.02 -3.63 -23.03
N TYR A 279 -3.04 -4.87 -22.57
CA TYR A 279 -2.96 -6.07 -23.40
C TYR A 279 -4.29 -6.80 -23.33
N ALA A 280 -4.66 -7.47 -24.42
CA ALA A 280 -5.91 -8.20 -24.52
C ALA A 280 -5.67 -9.56 -25.19
N VAL A 281 -6.25 -10.61 -24.60
CA VAL A 281 -6.19 -11.98 -25.13
C VAL A 281 -7.61 -12.52 -25.19
N THR A 282 -8.05 -12.88 -26.40
CA THR A 282 -9.32 -13.59 -26.59
C THR A 282 -9.12 -15.08 -26.38
N PHE A 283 -9.99 -15.71 -25.60
CA PHE A 283 -9.95 -17.15 -25.34
C PHE A 283 -11.38 -17.74 -25.30
N ASP A 284 -11.49 -19.03 -25.56
CA ASP A 284 -12.76 -19.77 -25.45
C ASP A 284 -12.75 -20.57 -24.14
N PRO A 285 -13.60 -20.25 -23.16
CA PRO A 285 -13.64 -20.98 -21.89
C PRO A 285 -14.09 -22.43 -22.05
N GLU A 286 -14.71 -22.83 -23.17
CA GLU A 286 -15.08 -24.22 -23.43
C GLU A 286 -13.88 -25.08 -23.88
N GLN A 287 -12.77 -24.45 -24.27
CA GLN A 287 -11.61 -25.13 -24.83
C GLN A 287 -10.46 -25.14 -23.83
N ALA A 288 -9.90 -26.34 -23.60
CA ALA A 288 -8.64 -26.49 -22.90
C ALA A 288 -7.49 -26.03 -23.81
N ALA A 289 -7.09 -24.77 -23.71
CA ALA A 289 -6.16 -24.15 -24.66
C ALA A 289 -5.45 -22.92 -24.08
N PHE A 290 -4.21 -22.72 -24.55
CA PHE A 290 -3.44 -21.49 -24.33
C PHE A 290 -3.69 -20.48 -25.45
N ALA A 291 -3.79 -19.21 -25.09
CA ALA A 291 -3.72 -18.06 -25.99
C ALA A 291 -2.83 -16.99 -25.37
N GLY A 292 -2.02 -16.29 -26.18
CA GLY A 292 -1.15 -15.22 -25.67
C GLY A 292 -0.90 -14.13 -26.70
N THR A 293 -0.37 -13.00 -26.22
CA THR A 293 0.00 -11.85 -27.04
C THR A 293 1.35 -11.28 -26.61
N ASP A 294 2.15 -10.85 -27.59
CA ASP A 294 3.35 -10.02 -27.40
C ASP A 294 3.10 -8.53 -27.68
N ALA A 295 1.92 -8.20 -28.22
CA ALA A 295 1.51 -6.86 -28.59
C ALA A 295 0.51 -6.29 -27.58
N TYR A 296 0.69 -5.02 -27.25
CA TYR A 296 -0.29 -4.25 -26.49
C TYR A 296 -1.43 -3.82 -27.41
N ALA A 297 -2.66 -3.82 -26.88
CA ALA A 297 -3.87 -3.42 -27.57
C ALA A 297 -4.00 -1.90 -27.71
N GLY A 298 -3.38 -1.14 -26.80
CA GLY A 298 -3.43 0.32 -26.78
C GLY A 298 -2.96 0.90 -25.45
N TYR A 299 -3.08 2.22 -25.29
CA TYR A 299 -2.73 2.93 -24.07
C TYR A 299 -3.90 3.82 -23.59
N GLY A 300 -3.98 4.06 -22.28
CA GLY A 300 -5.04 4.85 -21.66
C GLY A 300 -4.84 6.37 -21.78
N GLU A 301 -5.81 7.14 -21.29
CA GLU A 301 -5.66 8.59 -21.11
C GLU A 301 -4.78 8.91 -19.91
N LEU A 302 -3.86 9.88 -20.07
CA LEU A 302 -2.99 10.32 -18.97
C LEU A 302 -3.77 10.89 -17.79
N ASP A 303 -4.85 11.63 -18.03
CA ASP A 303 -5.68 12.23 -16.97
C ASP A 303 -6.78 11.28 -16.46
N GLY A 304 -7.01 10.17 -17.17
CA GLY A 304 -7.97 9.12 -16.86
C GLY A 304 -9.45 9.51 -17.00
N THR A 305 -9.78 10.57 -17.74
CA THR A 305 -11.14 11.15 -17.71
C THR A 305 -12.22 10.32 -18.42
N SER A 306 -11.92 9.62 -19.52
CA SER A 306 -12.94 8.92 -20.33
C SER A 306 -12.79 7.40 -20.42
N GLY A 307 -11.64 6.85 -20.00
CA GLY A 307 -11.33 5.43 -20.17
C GLY A 307 -11.04 5.04 -21.61
N GLN A 308 -10.88 6.02 -22.50
CA GLN A 308 -10.54 5.79 -23.90
C GLN A 308 -9.22 5.02 -24.02
N LEU A 309 -9.24 3.99 -24.86
CA LEU A 309 -8.06 3.24 -25.27
C LEU A 309 -7.57 3.78 -26.63
N TYR A 310 -6.42 4.44 -26.64
CA TYR A 310 -5.77 4.89 -27.86
C TYR A 310 -5.02 3.74 -28.54
N PRO A 311 -5.00 3.68 -29.88
CA PRO A 311 -4.27 2.65 -30.59
C PRO A 311 -2.76 2.78 -30.35
N PRO A 312 -1.99 1.67 -30.45
CA PRO A 312 -0.54 1.70 -30.42
C PRO A 312 0.07 2.74 -31.36
N ASP A 313 1.03 3.52 -30.86
CA ASP A 313 1.79 4.48 -31.65
C ASP A 313 3.24 4.59 -31.17
N ALA A 314 4.01 5.47 -31.80
CA ALA A 314 5.45 5.61 -31.56
C ALA A 314 5.80 6.43 -30.30
N SER A 315 4.81 7.03 -29.61
CA SER A 315 5.02 7.77 -28.37
C SER A 315 5.22 6.85 -27.17
N ILE A 316 4.84 5.57 -27.28
CA ILE A 316 4.97 4.58 -26.21
C ILE A 316 6.26 3.79 -26.43
N SER A 317 7.14 3.81 -25.43
CA SER A 317 8.35 3.00 -25.37
C SER A 317 8.03 1.51 -25.48
N THR A 318 8.92 0.74 -26.08
CA THR A 318 8.74 -0.71 -26.31
C THR A 318 9.91 -1.56 -25.83
N ASP A 319 10.84 -0.96 -25.09
CA ASP A 319 12.02 -1.60 -24.52
C ASP A 319 12.39 -0.97 -23.16
N GLY A 320 13.35 -1.60 -22.47
CA GLY A 320 13.92 -1.07 -21.22
C GLY A 320 12.98 -1.10 -20.02
N GLY A 321 11.92 -1.91 -20.05
CA GLY A 321 10.91 -1.94 -18.99
C GLY A 321 9.95 -0.74 -18.99
N SER A 322 9.93 0.03 -20.06
CA SER A 322 9.17 1.28 -20.22
C SER A 322 8.00 1.12 -21.18
N GLY A 323 6.90 1.85 -20.97
CA GLY A 323 5.72 1.83 -21.84
C GLY A 323 5.12 0.43 -22.03
N ALA A 324 5.15 -0.09 -23.26
CA ALA A 324 4.72 -1.44 -23.61
C ALA A 324 5.72 -2.54 -23.26
N ASP A 325 6.87 -2.20 -22.66
CA ASP A 325 7.81 -3.18 -22.10
C ASP A 325 7.64 -3.37 -20.59
N ARG A 326 6.67 -2.68 -19.97
CA ARG A 326 6.31 -2.88 -18.55
C ARG A 326 5.82 -4.30 -18.26
N LEU A 327 5.19 -4.97 -19.22
CA LEU A 327 5.01 -6.43 -19.21
C LEU A 327 6.08 -7.06 -20.08
N LEU A 328 7.08 -7.66 -19.48
CA LEU A 328 8.24 -8.24 -20.14
C LEU A 328 7.88 -9.48 -20.96
N LEU A 329 8.56 -9.66 -22.09
CA LEU A 329 8.52 -10.90 -22.85
C LEU A 329 9.20 -12.03 -22.07
N TYR A 330 8.54 -13.18 -21.99
CA TYR A 330 9.13 -14.40 -21.45
C TYR A 330 8.56 -15.64 -22.16
N THR A 331 9.25 -16.78 -22.02
CA THR A 331 8.83 -18.05 -22.60
C THR A 331 8.35 -18.99 -21.51
N LEU A 332 7.16 -19.55 -21.69
CA LEU A 332 6.58 -20.59 -20.84
C LEU A 332 5.98 -21.67 -21.74
N ASN A 333 6.31 -22.94 -21.47
CA ASN A 333 5.83 -24.10 -22.23
C ASN A 333 6.03 -24.00 -23.76
N GLY A 334 7.11 -23.33 -24.19
CA GLY A 334 7.46 -23.16 -25.60
C GLY A 334 6.79 -21.97 -26.30
N GLU A 335 5.89 -21.26 -25.63
CA GLU A 335 5.24 -20.05 -26.12
C GLU A 335 5.92 -18.80 -25.55
N THR A 336 6.14 -17.78 -26.37
CA THR A 336 6.73 -16.50 -25.95
C THR A 336 5.70 -15.40 -26.05
N PHE A 337 5.41 -14.73 -24.94
CA PHE A 337 4.33 -13.75 -24.84
C PHE A 337 4.63 -12.73 -23.71
N ARG A 338 3.85 -11.64 -23.67
CA ARG A 338 3.82 -10.67 -22.55
C ARG A 338 2.64 -10.90 -21.63
N PHE A 339 1.49 -11.27 -22.21
CA PHE A 339 0.29 -11.69 -21.49
C PHE A 339 -0.31 -12.94 -22.12
N GLY A 340 -0.60 -13.93 -21.30
CA GLY A 340 -1.10 -15.25 -21.70
C GLY A 340 -2.28 -15.69 -20.85
N VAL A 341 -3.14 -16.51 -21.45
CA VAL A 341 -4.32 -17.07 -20.82
C VAL A 341 -4.37 -18.56 -21.13
N TYR A 342 -4.50 -19.39 -20.11
CA TYR A 342 -4.81 -20.81 -20.27
C TYR A 342 -6.20 -21.09 -19.70
N SER A 343 -7.10 -21.59 -20.54
CA SER A 343 -8.40 -22.09 -20.12
C SER A 343 -8.30 -23.60 -19.93
N HIS A 344 -8.88 -24.14 -18.86
CA HIS A 344 -8.91 -25.57 -18.57
C HIS A 344 -10.08 -26.31 -19.22
N GLY A 345 -11.07 -25.59 -19.77
CA GLY A 345 -12.32 -26.17 -20.27
C GLY A 345 -13.21 -26.78 -19.17
N PRO A 346 -14.46 -27.19 -19.51
CA PRO A 346 -15.39 -27.76 -18.54
C PRO A 346 -15.02 -29.20 -18.13
N GLY A 347 -15.09 -29.50 -16.82
CA GLY A 347 -15.06 -30.87 -16.30
C GLY A 347 -13.70 -31.47 -15.94
N THR A 348 -12.62 -30.68 -15.91
CA THR A 348 -11.25 -31.14 -15.63
C THR A 348 -10.88 -31.22 -14.14
N GLY A 349 -11.73 -30.75 -13.22
CA GLY A 349 -11.47 -30.78 -11.77
C GLY A 349 -11.47 -32.15 -11.07
N GLN A 350 -11.49 -33.29 -11.79
CA GLN A 350 -11.43 -34.63 -11.20
C GLN A 350 -10.40 -35.58 -11.81
N THR A 351 -9.78 -35.25 -12.95
CA THR A 351 -8.57 -35.95 -13.43
C THR A 351 -7.93 -35.08 -14.51
N PRO A 352 -6.66 -34.67 -14.36
CA PRO A 352 -6.02 -33.80 -15.32
C PRO A 352 -5.66 -34.57 -16.60
N PRO A 353 -6.05 -34.11 -17.80
CA PRO A 353 -5.41 -34.54 -19.04
C PRO A 353 -3.94 -34.09 -19.05
N ASP A 354 -3.09 -34.74 -19.86
CA ASP A 354 -1.74 -34.26 -20.18
C ASP A 354 -1.87 -32.96 -20.99
N ASP A 355 -1.86 -31.82 -20.30
CA ASP A 355 -2.11 -30.46 -20.80
C ASP A 355 -0.92 -29.84 -21.58
N GLY A 356 0.16 -30.60 -21.79
CA GLY A 356 1.34 -30.11 -22.50
C GLY A 356 2.26 -29.19 -21.68
N GLY A 357 2.16 -29.23 -20.34
CA GLY A 357 3.05 -28.52 -19.42
C GLY A 357 2.42 -27.31 -18.72
N TRP A 358 1.15 -27.02 -18.99
CA TRP A 358 0.38 -25.93 -18.36
C TRP A 358 -0.24 -26.31 -17.02
N GLY A 359 -0.08 -27.56 -16.59
CA GLY A 359 -0.39 -27.98 -15.24
C GLY A 359 -1.83 -28.45 -15.07
N ALA A 360 -1.95 -29.41 -14.17
CA ALA A 360 -3.12 -30.16 -13.81
C ALA A 360 -3.89 -29.49 -12.67
N CYS A 361 -4.10 -28.18 -12.75
CA CYS A 361 -4.55 -27.39 -11.60
C CYS A 361 -5.96 -27.81 -11.15
N SER A 362 -6.10 -28.11 -9.85
CA SER A 362 -7.40 -28.39 -9.24
C SER A 362 -7.69 -27.38 -8.13
N ILE A 363 -8.93 -26.92 -8.06
CA ILE A 363 -9.36 -26.00 -7.01
C ILE A 363 -9.49 -26.79 -5.71
N ALA A 364 -8.67 -26.45 -4.72
CA ALA A 364 -8.58 -27.16 -3.46
C ALA A 364 -8.56 -26.19 -2.27
N ALA A 365 -9.11 -26.64 -1.14
CA ALA A 365 -8.96 -25.92 0.12
C ALA A 365 -7.62 -26.31 0.75
N LEU A 366 -6.71 -25.36 0.89
CA LEU A 366 -5.40 -25.58 1.50
C LEU A 366 -5.47 -25.58 3.04
N PRO A 367 -4.66 -26.41 3.73
CA PRO A 367 -4.60 -26.41 5.19
C PRO A 367 -3.94 -25.13 5.73
N ASP A 368 -4.37 -24.68 6.91
CA ASP A 368 -3.86 -23.46 7.52
C ASP A 368 -2.36 -23.57 7.90
N PRO A 369 -1.56 -22.49 7.75
CA PRO A 369 -0.21 -22.41 8.30
C PRO A 369 -0.13 -22.79 9.78
N GLN A 370 0.95 -23.45 10.18
CA GLN A 370 1.21 -23.89 11.56
C GLN A 370 2.42 -23.17 12.17
N ASP A 371 2.55 -23.26 13.49
CA ASP A 371 3.70 -22.77 14.26
C ASP A 371 4.09 -21.30 13.99
N LEU A 372 3.10 -20.43 13.75
CA LEU A 372 3.33 -18.99 13.55
C LEU A 372 3.97 -18.37 14.80
N GLU A 373 5.16 -17.78 14.63
CA GLU A 373 5.89 -17.07 15.68
C GLU A 373 6.51 -15.80 15.10
N LEU A 374 6.29 -14.67 15.77
CA LEU A 374 6.81 -13.36 15.35
C LEU A 374 8.02 -12.96 16.20
N GLU A 375 9.11 -12.57 15.54
CA GLU A 375 10.35 -12.12 16.18
C GLU A 375 10.74 -10.74 15.64
N ALA A 376 10.71 -9.71 16.48
CA ALA A 376 11.16 -8.39 16.08
C ALA A 376 12.69 -8.32 16.13
N ILE A 377 13.33 -8.34 14.94
CA ILE A 377 14.79 -8.37 14.80
C ILE A 377 15.39 -6.98 14.61
N ASP A 378 14.60 -6.00 14.14
CA ASP A 378 14.93 -4.58 14.14
C ASP A 378 13.65 -3.72 14.35
N PHE A 379 13.79 -2.39 14.43
CA PHE A 379 12.66 -1.47 14.61
C PHE A 379 11.68 -1.47 13.42
N ASP A 380 12.16 -1.78 12.21
CA ASP A 380 11.39 -1.79 10.96
C ASP A 380 11.24 -3.21 10.37
N THR A 381 11.70 -4.23 11.09
CA THR A 381 11.80 -5.59 10.57
C THR A 381 11.34 -6.62 11.58
N VAL A 382 10.35 -7.43 11.18
CA VAL A 382 9.86 -8.58 11.92
C VAL A 382 10.12 -9.85 11.11
N ARG A 383 10.77 -10.84 11.72
CA ARG A 383 10.89 -12.18 11.18
C ARG A 383 9.64 -12.99 11.54
N VAL A 384 8.98 -13.52 10.53
CA VAL A 384 7.80 -14.37 10.63
C VAL A 384 8.23 -15.82 10.45
N HIS A 385 8.22 -16.60 11.53
CA HIS A 385 8.48 -18.04 11.49
C HIS A 385 7.17 -18.81 11.32
N PHE A 386 7.17 -19.87 10.53
CA PHE A 386 5.98 -20.68 10.25
C PHE A 386 6.34 -22.08 9.72
N THR A 387 5.35 -22.96 9.64
CA THR A 387 5.42 -24.28 8.99
C THR A 387 4.23 -24.40 8.02
N VAL A 388 4.49 -24.63 6.74
CA VAL A 388 3.43 -25.03 5.79
C VAL A 388 3.14 -26.52 6.01
N PRO A 389 1.90 -26.95 6.25
CA PRO A 389 1.59 -28.38 6.40
C PRO A 389 1.95 -29.18 5.14
N PRO A 390 2.21 -30.50 5.23
CA PRO A 390 2.42 -31.33 4.05
C PRO A 390 1.29 -31.19 3.04
N LEU A 391 1.64 -30.93 1.78
CA LEU A 391 0.74 -30.87 0.63
C LEU A 391 0.86 -32.17 -0.19
N ASP A 392 -0.09 -32.43 -1.08
CA ASP A 392 0.00 -33.57 -2.00
C ASP A 392 1.20 -33.38 -2.95
N GLU A 393 1.79 -34.47 -3.48
CA GLU A 393 3.09 -34.44 -4.20
C GLU A 393 3.12 -33.53 -5.45
N THR A 394 1.95 -33.08 -5.94
CA THR A 394 1.81 -32.18 -7.09
C THR A 394 1.72 -30.71 -6.71
N ASP A 395 1.55 -30.39 -5.43
CA ASP A 395 1.15 -29.05 -4.98
C ASP A 395 2.30 -28.46 -4.15
N GLY A 396 3.33 -27.95 -4.83
CA GLY A 396 4.40 -27.18 -4.20
C GLY A 396 3.90 -25.85 -3.63
N VAL A 397 4.71 -25.16 -2.82
CA VAL A 397 4.42 -23.78 -2.39
C VAL A 397 4.99 -22.83 -3.43
N ARG A 398 4.13 -21.99 -4.01
CA ARG A 398 4.50 -21.00 -5.00
C ARG A 398 4.98 -19.71 -4.35
N ASP A 399 4.14 -19.11 -3.52
CA ASP A 399 4.39 -17.83 -2.86
C ASP A 399 3.87 -17.86 -1.42
N VAL A 400 4.48 -17.02 -0.58
CA VAL A 400 4.00 -16.70 0.77
C VAL A 400 3.64 -15.22 0.77
N THR A 401 2.42 -14.90 1.18
CA THR A 401 1.96 -13.52 1.34
C THR A 401 1.90 -13.18 2.83
N LEU A 402 2.64 -12.15 3.20
CA LEU A 402 2.58 -11.54 4.52
C LEU A 402 1.59 -10.38 4.49
N TYR A 403 0.67 -10.36 5.44
CA TYR A 403 -0.32 -9.32 5.63
C TYR A 403 0.02 -8.58 6.92
N TYR A 404 -0.01 -7.24 6.92
CA TYR A 404 0.24 -6.49 8.14
C TYR A 404 -0.59 -5.22 8.25
N ARG A 405 -0.93 -4.87 9.48
CA ARG A 405 -1.58 -3.60 9.82
C ARG A 405 -1.22 -3.14 11.21
N VAL A 406 -1.33 -1.84 11.43
CA VAL A 406 -1.19 -1.23 12.77
C VAL A 406 -2.49 -1.42 13.56
N GLY A 407 -2.33 -1.63 14.87
CA GLY A 407 -3.41 -1.69 15.85
C GLY A 407 -3.69 -3.09 16.38
N ASP A 408 -4.76 -3.22 17.17
CA ASP A 408 -5.04 -4.43 17.95
C ASP A 408 -6.04 -5.38 17.29
N THR A 409 -6.59 -5.03 16.12
CA THR A 409 -7.64 -5.85 15.49
C THR A 409 -7.02 -7.14 14.93
N PRO A 410 -7.44 -8.34 15.37
CA PRO A 410 -6.85 -9.59 14.90
C PRO A 410 -6.98 -9.77 13.38
N LEU A 411 -5.88 -10.15 12.74
CA LEU A 411 -5.86 -10.39 11.30
C LEU A 411 -6.41 -11.78 10.98
N THR A 412 -7.32 -11.84 10.02
CA THR A 412 -8.06 -13.05 9.60
C THR A 412 -8.31 -12.97 8.11
N THR A 413 -8.67 -14.10 7.47
CA THR A 413 -9.05 -14.09 6.05
C THR A 413 -10.12 -13.05 5.72
N ALA A 414 -11.09 -12.84 6.62
CA ALA A 414 -12.21 -11.93 6.41
C ALA A 414 -11.82 -10.43 6.40
N ASN A 415 -10.64 -10.05 6.89
CA ASN A 415 -10.19 -8.66 6.93
C ASN A 415 -8.77 -8.47 6.36
N ALA A 416 -8.17 -9.52 5.79
CA ALA A 416 -6.82 -9.51 5.24
C ALA A 416 -6.65 -8.49 4.10
N ALA A 417 -7.70 -8.27 3.32
CA ALA A 417 -7.72 -7.30 2.22
C ALA A 417 -7.59 -5.82 2.65
N SER A 418 -7.92 -5.52 3.92
CA SER A 418 -7.68 -4.20 4.53
C SER A 418 -6.26 -4.04 5.06
N ALA A 419 -5.46 -5.11 5.09
CA ALA A 419 -4.07 -5.05 5.52
C ALA A 419 -3.13 -4.82 4.33
N VAL A 420 -1.97 -4.27 4.63
CA VAL A 420 -0.89 -4.14 3.66
C VAL A 420 -0.37 -5.54 3.34
N GLN A 421 -0.22 -5.85 2.06
CA GLN A 421 0.18 -7.16 1.56
C GLN A 421 1.60 -7.07 1.00
N LYS A 422 2.44 -8.03 1.35
CA LYS A 422 3.81 -8.13 0.86
C LYS A 422 4.13 -9.57 0.52
N VAL A 423 4.61 -9.80 -0.70
CA VAL A 423 5.27 -11.06 -1.05
C VAL A 423 6.76 -10.84 -0.83
N PRO A 424 7.37 -11.49 0.18
CA PRO A 424 8.79 -11.30 0.45
C PRO A 424 9.64 -11.89 -0.69
N PRO A 425 10.71 -11.19 -1.10
CA PRO A 425 11.73 -11.79 -1.94
C PRO A 425 12.31 -13.08 -1.34
N PRO A 426 12.77 -14.02 -2.18
CA PRO A 426 13.48 -15.21 -1.72
C PRO A 426 14.66 -14.88 -0.78
N GLU A 427 15.36 -13.76 -1.01
CA GLU A 427 16.49 -13.34 -0.17
C GLU A 427 16.07 -12.91 1.26
N LEU A 428 14.79 -12.57 1.44
CA LEU A 428 14.20 -12.26 2.75
C LEU A 428 13.52 -13.48 3.38
N CYS A 429 13.66 -14.67 2.81
CA CYS A 429 13.16 -15.92 3.39
C CYS A 429 14.29 -16.91 3.68
N SER A 430 13.95 -18.03 4.34
CA SER A 430 14.85 -19.15 4.62
C SER A 430 15.29 -19.95 3.38
N GLY A 431 15.06 -19.43 2.17
CA GLY A 431 15.15 -20.15 0.89
C GLY A 431 13.79 -20.71 0.45
N ASP A 432 13.82 -21.80 -0.31
CA ASP A 432 12.60 -22.48 -0.78
C ASP A 432 11.76 -22.96 0.41
N ILE A 433 10.45 -22.72 0.34
CA ILE A 433 9.51 -23.12 1.39
C ILE A 433 9.11 -24.58 1.17
N VAL A 434 9.63 -25.47 2.00
CA VAL A 434 9.37 -26.92 1.92
C VAL A 434 8.22 -27.30 2.86
N PRO A 435 7.10 -27.86 2.35
CA PRO A 435 6.02 -28.35 3.19
C PRO A 435 6.49 -29.35 4.25
N GLY A 436 6.04 -29.15 5.49
CA GLY A 436 6.40 -29.94 6.67
C GLY A 436 7.68 -29.51 7.36
N GLU A 437 8.47 -28.59 6.77
CA GLU A 437 9.65 -28.01 7.39
C GLU A 437 9.37 -26.59 7.92
N ARG A 438 10.07 -26.22 9.00
CA ARG A 438 9.95 -24.88 9.58
C ARG A 438 10.72 -23.88 8.71
N ALA A 439 10.05 -22.83 8.29
CA ALA A 439 10.57 -21.74 7.46
C ALA A 439 10.43 -20.39 8.17
N TRP A 440 11.05 -19.36 7.59
CA TRP A 440 10.83 -17.97 8.01
C TRP A 440 10.95 -17.00 6.83
N CYS A 441 10.27 -15.86 6.95
CA CYS A 441 10.41 -14.71 6.06
C CYS A 441 10.44 -13.39 6.84
N ASP A 442 11.24 -12.43 6.40
CA ASP A 442 11.40 -11.11 7.00
C ASP A 442 10.40 -10.11 6.38
N LEU A 443 9.51 -9.59 7.22
CA LEU A 443 8.65 -8.46 6.91
C LEU A 443 9.40 -7.16 7.23
N THR A 444 9.81 -6.43 6.20
CA THR A 444 10.58 -5.19 6.28
C THR A 444 9.74 -3.95 5.98
N GLU A 445 10.32 -2.76 6.19
CA GLU A 445 9.70 -1.45 5.94
C GLU A 445 8.54 -1.12 6.88
N LEU A 446 8.61 -1.66 8.10
CA LEU A 446 7.71 -1.37 9.19
C LEU A 446 8.12 -0.10 9.94
N PHE A 447 7.23 0.39 10.78
CA PHE A 447 7.48 1.50 11.66
C PHE A 447 7.93 1.03 13.04
N GLY A 448 8.92 1.72 13.61
CA GLY A 448 9.40 1.43 14.96
C GLY A 448 8.46 1.94 16.04
N ASN A 449 8.35 1.19 17.15
CA ASN A 449 7.49 1.47 18.30
C ASN A 449 5.98 1.38 18.00
N TYR A 450 5.57 0.44 17.16
CA TYR A 450 4.18 0.19 16.78
C TYR A 450 3.71 -1.20 17.17
N ASP A 451 2.43 -1.33 17.50
CA ASP A 451 1.75 -2.60 17.66
C ASP A 451 1.18 -3.02 16.30
N TYR A 452 1.65 -4.17 15.80
CA TYR A 452 1.25 -4.75 14.53
C TYR A 452 0.47 -6.03 14.71
N GLN A 453 -0.46 -6.24 13.80
CA GLN A 453 -1.08 -7.52 13.52
C GLN A 453 -0.47 -8.01 12.22
N ILE A 454 0.22 -9.14 12.27
CA ILE A 454 0.90 -9.75 11.13
C ILE A 454 0.28 -11.11 10.89
N GLY A 455 -0.16 -11.36 9.67
CA GLY A 455 -0.65 -12.65 9.25
C GLY A 455 0.05 -13.17 8.02
N LEU A 456 -0.16 -14.46 7.80
CA LEU A 456 0.49 -15.22 6.76
C LEU A 456 -0.55 -16.10 6.08
N ALA A 457 -0.50 -16.11 4.75
CA ALA A 457 -1.06 -17.17 3.92
C ALA A 457 0.00 -17.61 2.91
N TYR A 458 -0.13 -18.82 2.42
CA TYR A 458 0.63 -19.33 1.28
C TYR A 458 -0.30 -19.73 0.15
N GLU A 459 0.28 -19.74 -1.05
CA GLU A 459 -0.32 -20.16 -2.31
C GLU A 459 0.40 -21.41 -2.83
N ASP A 460 -0.35 -22.36 -3.39
CA ASP A 460 0.22 -23.52 -4.06
C ASP A 460 0.55 -23.24 -5.55
N GLU A 461 1.11 -24.21 -6.26
CA GLU A 461 1.40 -24.08 -7.70
C GLU A 461 0.15 -23.88 -8.58
N CYS A 462 -1.04 -24.19 -8.06
CA CYS A 462 -2.32 -24.05 -8.75
C CYS A 462 -3.01 -22.70 -8.49
N GLY A 463 -2.41 -21.82 -7.67
CA GLY A 463 -3.03 -20.56 -7.27
C GLY A 463 -4.11 -20.70 -6.18
N ASN A 464 -4.22 -21.86 -5.53
CA ASN A 464 -5.08 -21.99 -4.35
C ASN A 464 -4.42 -21.26 -3.19
N VAL A 465 -5.22 -20.55 -2.38
CA VAL A 465 -4.72 -19.76 -1.24
C VAL A 465 -5.28 -20.33 0.07
N SER A 466 -4.41 -20.49 1.06
CA SER A 466 -4.79 -20.87 2.43
C SER A 466 -5.51 -19.76 3.19
N ASN A 467 -6.11 -20.08 4.35
CA ASN A 467 -6.59 -19.05 5.24
C ASN A 467 -5.43 -18.23 5.83
N VAL A 468 -5.71 -16.97 6.19
CA VAL A 468 -4.75 -16.12 6.88
C VAL A 468 -4.71 -16.47 8.36
N VAL A 469 -3.53 -16.85 8.85
CA VAL A 469 -3.24 -17.04 10.28
C VAL A 469 -2.44 -15.84 10.76
N GLY A 470 -2.91 -15.18 11.81
CA GLY A 470 -2.31 -13.95 12.33
C GLY A 470 -1.87 -14.04 13.78
N ASP A 471 -0.86 -13.25 14.12
CA ASP A 471 -0.40 -12.98 15.49
C ASP A 471 -0.02 -11.49 15.62
N SER A 472 0.27 -11.05 16.83
CA SER A 472 0.57 -9.66 17.16
C SER A 472 1.99 -9.47 17.69
N ILE A 473 2.62 -8.37 17.33
CA ILE A 473 3.94 -8.01 17.83
C ILE A 473 4.10 -6.49 17.95
N ARG A 474 4.89 -6.05 18.93
CA ARG A 474 5.34 -4.66 19.02
C ARG A 474 6.76 -4.52 18.48
N THR A 475 6.94 -3.65 17.49
CA THR A 475 8.28 -3.34 16.98
C THR A 475 9.10 -2.49 17.98
N PRO A 476 10.43 -2.71 18.09
CA PRO A 476 11.32 -1.87 18.86
C PRO A 476 11.26 -0.40 18.45
N ALA A 477 11.64 0.50 19.36
CA ALA A 477 11.75 1.92 19.02
C ALA A 477 12.96 2.22 18.13
N GLN A 478 12.72 2.93 17.02
CA GLN A 478 13.75 3.38 16.09
C GLN A 478 14.85 4.18 16.80
N GLN A 479 16.10 3.73 16.65
CA GLN A 479 17.28 4.41 17.20
C GLN A 479 17.81 5.39 16.15
N PHE A 480 17.32 6.63 16.13
CA PHE A 480 17.81 7.64 15.19
C PHE A 480 19.30 7.94 15.41
N ALA A 481 20.11 7.73 14.36
CA ALA A 481 21.43 8.36 14.28
C ALA A 481 21.22 9.88 14.15
N GLN A 482 21.86 10.64 15.03
CA GLN A 482 21.72 12.10 15.06
C GLN A 482 22.29 12.71 13.77
N VAL A 483 21.42 13.13 12.85
CA VAL A 483 21.77 14.00 11.72
C VAL A 483 21.49 15.47 12.10
N GLU A 484 22.32 16.38 11.58
CA GLU A 484 22.57 17.74 12.04
C GLU A 484 21.31 18.62 12.16
N GLY A 485 21.22 19.39 13.26
CA GLY A 485 20.13 20.35 13.53
C GLY A 485 19.47 20.28 14.92
N LEU A 486 20.02 19.54 15.89
CA LEU A 486 19.33 19.19 17.14
C LEU A 486 19.95 19.77 18.42
N CYS A 487 19.10 20.06 19.41
CA CYS A 487 19.47 20.25 20.81
C CYS A 487 20.04 18.95 21.42
N PHE A 488 21.27 18.56 21.05
CA PHE A 488 21.97 17.32 21.41
C PHE A 488 21.87 16.90 22.88
N VAL A 489 22.08 17.80 23.84
CA VAL A 489 22.02 17.49 25.28
C VAL A 489 20.58 17.18 25.72
N ALA A 490 19.60 17.92 25.19
CA ALA A 490 18.19 17.73 25.48
C ALA A 490 17.69 16.40 24.89
N THR A 491 18.05 16.12 23.63
CA THR A 491 17.77 14.83 22.98
C THR A 491 18.40 13.66 23.74
N ALA A 492 19.64 13.79 24.21
CA ALA A 492 20.29 12.78 25.04
C ALA A 492 19.61 12.58 26.41
N ALA A 493 19.07 13.65 27.01
CA ALA A 493 18.37 13.59 28.29
C ALA A 493 17.00 12.90 28.15
N TRP A 494 16.19 13.31 27.18
CA TRP A 494 14.79 12.85 27.03
C TRP A 494 14.60 11.67 26.07
N GLY A 495 15.61 11.33 25.26
CA GLY A 495 15.61 10.14 24.39
C GLY A 495 14.83 10.28 23.10
N ALA A 496 14.20 11.44 22.86
CA ALA A 496 13.45 11.73 21.65
C ALA A 496 13.63 13.21 21.28
N PRO A 497 14.03 13.55 20.05
CA PRO A 497 14.15 14.94 19.59
C PRO A 497 12.80 15.68 19.50
N TRP A 498 11.68 14.95 19.55
CA TRP A 498 10.29 15.46 19.50
C TRP A 498 9.59 15.50 20.87
N ALA A 499 10.28 15.21 21.98
CA ALA A 499 9.67 15.43 23.29
C ALA A 499 9.25 16.92 23.40
N GLY A 500 8.03 17.23 23.85
CA GLY A 500 7.50 18.61 23.82
C GLY A 500 8.38 19.66 24.52
N ARG A 501 9.28 19.24 25.41
CA ARG A 501 10.34 20.07 26.01
C ARG A 501 11.52 20.36 25.07
N VAL A 502 11.91 19.39 24.25
CA VAL A 502 12.97 19.52 23.23
C VAL A 502 12.47 20.36 22.07
N GLN A 503 11.22 20.16 21.63
CA GLN A 503 10.62 20.95 20.56
C GLN A 503 10.50 22.44 20.95
N ALA A 504 10.07 22.74 22.17
CA ALA A 504 10.04 24.11 22.69
C ALA A 504 11.42 24.79 22.67
N LEU A 505 12.51 24.06 22.97
CA LEU A 505 13.86 24.60 22.87
C LEU A 505 14.28 24.88 21.42
N ARG A 506 13.78 24.09 20.45
CA ARG A 506 14.04 24.31 19.02
C ARG A 506 13.32 25.55 18.52
N TRP A 507 12.02 25.67 18.80
CA TRP A 507 11.28 26.91 18.48
C TRP A 507 11.90 28.12 19.17
N PHE A 508 12.35 27.99 20.42
CA PHE A 508 13.02 29.08 21.10
C PHE A 508 14.34 29.48 20.41
N ARG A 509 15.12 28.50 19.95
CA ARG A 509 16.33 28.73 19.15
C ARG A 509 15.99 29.49 17.87
N ASP A 510 15.05 28.95 17.09
CA ASP A 510 14.72 29.45 15.76
C ASP A 510 14.11 30.85 15.80
N LEU A 511 13.21 31.10 16.76
CA LEU A 511 12.51 32.38 16.88
C LEU A 511 13.36 33.46 17.58
N TYR A 512 14.15 33.10 18.60
CA TYR A 512 14.78 34.09 19.49
C TYR A 512 16.31 34.10 19.46
N LEU A 513 16.98 32.97 19.17
CA LEU A 513 18.44 32.90 19.19
C LEU A 513 19.02 33.12 17.79
N GLU A 514 18.42 32.58 16.74
CA GLU A 514 18.91 32.75 15.38
C GLU A 514 18.55 34.12 14.77
N SER A 515 17.69 34.90 15.43
CA SER A 515 17.31 36.25 15.00
C SER A 515 18.34 37.35 15.33
N ASN A 516 19.43 37.04 16.05
CA ASN A 516 20.47 38.02 16.38
C ASN A 516 21.88 37.43 16.53
N ALA A 517 22.90 38.27 16.33
CA ALA A 517 24.30 37.85 16.28
C ALA A 517 24.82 37.19 17.57
N ILE A 518 24.30 37.59 18.74
CA ILE A 518 24.68 37.01 20.03
C ILE A 518 24.07 35.62 20.20
N GLY A 519 22.80 35.46 19.84
CA GLY A 519 22.12 34.17 19.87
C GLY A 519 22.72 33.19 18.85
N MET A 520 23.06 33.63 17.64
CA MET A 520 23.78 32.80 16.66
C MET A 520 25.15 32.34 17.19
N ALA A 521 25.91 33.22 17.86
CA ALA A 521 27.19 32.84 18.47
C ALA A 521 27.01 31.83 19.62
N PHE A 522 25.94 31.97 20.42
CA PHE A 522 25.59 31.01 21.46
C PHE A 522 25.20 29.65 20.89
N VAL A 523 24.38 29.62 19.83
CA VAL A 523 23.99 28.40 19.10
C VAL A 523 25.23 27.72 18.50
N GLY A 524 26.13 28.49 17.89
CA GLY A 524 27.40 27.99 17.37
C GLY A 524 28.29 27.36 18.45
N PHE A 525 28.43 28.01 19.61
CA PHE A 525 29.17 27.44 20.75
C PHE A 525 28.49 26.17 21.29
N TYR A 526 27.16 26.18 21.40
CA TYR A 526 26.39 25.03 21.83
C TYR A 526 26.62 23.83 20.91
N TYR A 527 26.56 24.01 19.59
CA TYR A 527 26.82 22.92 18.64
C TYR A 527 28.28 22.45 18.61
N TYR A 528 29.23 23.34 18.88
CA TYR A 528 30.62 22.95 19.02
C TYR A 528 30.86 22.09 20.28
N ALA A 529 30.28 22.45 21.42
CA ALA A 529 30.60 21.84 22.70
C ALA A 529 29.66 20.68 23.12
N SER A 530 28.42 20.66 22.64
CA SER A 530 27.39 19.72 23.11
C SER A 530 27.51 18.27 22.61
N PRO A 531 28.03 17.93 21.42
CA PRO A 531 28.08 16.54 20.95
C PRO A 531 28.87 15.56 21.85
N PRO A 532 30.10 15.87 22.33
CA PRO A 532 30.80 14.97 23.26
C PRO A 532 30.08 14.85 24.62
N LEU A 533 29.44 15.92 25.09
CA LEU A 533 28.66 15.92 26.33
C LEU A 533 27.38 15.09 26.21
N ALA A 534 26.67 15.21 25.08
CA ALA A 534 25.46 14.45 24.79
C ALA A 534 25.74 12.94 24.72
N ARG A 535 26.86 12.53 24.12
CA ARG A 535 27.31 11.13 24.10
C ARG A 535 27.55 10.57 25.51
N ALA A 536 28.22 11.34 26.38
CA ALA A 536 28.43 10.92 27.76
C ALA A 536 27.11 10.82 28.56
N ILE A 537 26.18 11.75 28.34
CA ILE A 537 24.86 11.75 29.00
C ILE A 537 24.02 10.57 28.52
N ALA A 538 23.97 10.31 27.21
CA ALA A 538 23.15 9.25 26.63
C ALA A 538 23.52 7.86 27.16
N ALA A 539 24.81 7.62 27.42
CA ALA A 539 25.36 6.35 27.88
C ALA A 539 25.05 5.99 29.35
N HIS A 540 24.60 6.94 30.17
CA HIS A 540 24.42 6.72 31.62
C HIS A 540 23.07 7.21 32.15
N PRO A 541 22.19 6.33 32.66
CA PRO A 541 20.86 6.71 33.17
C PRO A 541 20.87 7.82 34.23
N LEU A 542 21.89 7.83 35.11
CA LEU A 542 22.05 8.86 36.14
C LEU A 542 22.34 10.24 35.52
N LEU A 543 23.18 10.31 34.49
CA LEU A 543 23.50 11.57 33.80
C LEU A 543 22.30 12.10 33.02
N ARG A 544 21.47 11.21 32.45
CA ARG A 544 20.18 11.59 31.83
C ARG A 544 19.25 12.23 32.86
N ALA A 545 19.12 11.62 34.04
CA ALA A 545 18.28 12.17 35.11
C ALA A 545 18.76 13.56 35.57
N VAL A 546 20.08 13.74 35.77
CA VAL A 546 20.67 15.04 36.11
C VAL A 546 20.44 16.07 35.00
N ALA A 547 20.66 15.69 33.74
CA ALA A 547 20.44 16.58 32.60
C ALA A 547 18.98 17.05 32.52
N ARG A 548 17.99 16.17 32.77
CA ARG A 548 16.57 16.56 32.83
C ARG A 548 16.28 17.58 33.92
N VAL A 549 16.87 17.44 35.10
CA VAL A 549 16.69 18.38 36.22
C VAL A 549 17.30 19.74 35.88
N VAL A 550 18.49 19.77 35.29
CA VAL A 550 19.18 21.01 34.91
C VAL A 550 18.45 21.73 33.78
N LEU A 551 17.97 20.99 32.79
CA LEU A 551 17.32 21.56 31.60
C LEU A 551 15.83 21.88 31.84
N ALA A 552 15.17 21.29 32.84
CA ALA A 552 13.76 21.53 33.15
C ALA A 552 13.35 23.01 33.18
N PRO A 553 13.99 23.90 33.95
CA PRO A 553 13.60 25.31 34.00
C PRO A 553 13.75 26.01 32.63
N LEU A 554 14.76 25.66 31.85
CA LEU A 554 14.97 26.23 30.51
C LEU A 554 13.89 25.77 29.54
N THR A 555 13.50 24.49 29.61
CA THR A 555 12.42 23.95 28.79
C THR A 555 11.05 24.52 29.18
N ASP A 556 10.81 24.78 30.46
CA ASP A 556 9.55 25.37 30.92
C ASP A 556 9.44 26.84 30.47
N ILE A 557 10.54 27.59 30.53
CA ILE A 557 10.61 28.96 29.97
C ILE A 557 10.38 28.93 28.46
N ALA A 558 11.05 28.03 27.74
CA ALA A 558 10.88 27.91 26.29
C ALA A 558 9.43 27.59 25.92
N ARG A 559 8.77 26.66 26.61
CA ARG A 559 7.36 26.32 26.40
C ARG A 559 6.40 27.50 26.63
N VAL A 560 6.68 28.33 27.63
CA VAL A 560 5.87 29.53 27.89
C VAL A 560 6.12 30.62 26.85
N ALA A 561 7.34 30.70 26.31
CA ALA A 561 7.71 31.65 25.27
C ALA A 561 7.20 31.24 23.88
N THR A 562 7.03 29.93 23.63
CA THR A 562 6.54 29.37 22.36
C THR A 562 5.23 28.58 22.53
N PRO A 563 4.12 29.18 23.03
CA PRO A 563 2.89 28.44 23.35
C PRO A 563 1.92 28.25 22.17
N ARG A 564 2.25 28.77 20.98
CA ARG A 564 1.39 28.78 19.77
C ARG A 564 2.14 28.36 18.49
N HIS A 565 3.32 27.80 18.65
CA HIS A 565 4.08 27.19 17.57
C HIS A 565 4.30 25.74 17.94
#